data_AF-A0A964I068-F1
#
_entry.id   AF-A0A964I068-F1
#
_cell.length_a   1.000
_cell.length_b   1.000
_cell.length_c   1.000
_cell.angle_alpha   90.00
_cell.angle_beta   90.00
_cell.angle_gamma   90.00
#
_symmetry.space_group_name_H-M   'P 1'
#
loop_
_entity.id
_entity.type
_entity.pdbx_description
1 polymer ?
#
loop_
_entity_poly.entity_id
_entity_poly.type
_entity_poly.pdbx_seq_one_letter_code
_entity_poly.pdbx_strand_id
1 'polypeptide(L)'
;MASAFPDNLASLNDLLNGTEQALVIFEPALKMAEPVSALLTDFEREYFTVLAIAESDAGDATVAHQRLLAVQTSDHQITTATHQLIPAIYIPSAKLPAVRSLISELQQFPNSQIDPIQYLIVGLARRGEQIRVLEIDALPPPDSNPDKLRLLLANRSNDGFFSTFVLRKISKVFTRVALNFKLKPDFITVVSFLVGVLAAIEFSRSNYISGALFLQFSLILDCVDGEVARYTKQFSRFGAWLDALSDRVKEFMAIGGLAYSVQGSVKNIWLLATLALILQTVKHLSDYDFTAVRESLEVKLKTIPLTQKADGLAPRKLRKKSGITYWAKKIIYFPIGERWLLISIGAVLFGAQVTLVTLIGLGFLSLTYVKLGRVLRSYKWGDNIKDCNFIDQQGDLGFNLKFSNFRFGWGLSSLFRLIEFVLISAIFNFDFRSNLFLLIFVIAIYHYVNLYDSLNKIPPTQRFLGLYLPGRVLLILIVVMTLGAQSRVISWICAYLGLVIIWRGGRRLSTRGN
;
A
#
# COMPACT_ATOMS: atom_id res chain seq x y z
N MET A 1 13.19 24.64 16.90
CA MET A 1 13.39 26.11 16.98
C MET A 1 12.90 26.69 15.67
N ALA A 2 12.05 27.72 15.69
CA ALA A 2 11.63 28.40 14.47
C ALA A 2 12.79 29.31 14.01
N SER A 3 13.59 28.82 13.07
CA SER A 3 14.57 29.65 12.38
C SER A 3 13.86 30.71 11.55
N ALA A 4 14.44 31.91 11.47
CA ALA A 4 13.98 32.93 10.52
C ALA A 4 13.87 32.30 9.11
N PHE A 5 12.80 32.61 8.40
CA PHE A 5 12.63 32.15 7.02
C PHE A 5 13.80 32.71 6.19
N PRO A 6 14.49 31.89 5.39
CA PRO A 6 15.68 32.34 4.68
C PRO A 6 15.28 33.30 3.55
N ASP A 7 15.83 34.51 3.57
CA ASP A 7 15.57 35.53 2.54
C ASP A 7 16.42 35.29 1.27
N ASN A 8 17.52 34.54 1.41
CA ASN A 8 18.44 34.22 0.31
C ASN A 8 19.22 32.92 0.56
N LEU A 9 19.95 32.44 -0.45
CA LEU A 9 20.76 31.21 -0.33
C LEU A 9 21.85 31.27 0.77
N ALA A 10 22.39 32.45 1.10
CA ALA A 10 23.40 32.58 2.14
C ALA A 10 22.79 32.33 3.53
N SER A 11 21.64 32.96 3.82
CA SER A 11 20.89 32.73 5.07
C SER A 11 20.40 31.28 5.21
N LEU A 12 20.02 30.64 4.08
CA LEU A 12 19.69 29.22 4.05
C LEU A 12 20.91 28.33 4.38
N ASN A 13 22.09 28.69 3.85
CA ASN A 13 23.33 27.97 4.11
C ASN A 13 23.74 28.04 5.59
N ASP A 14 23.65 29.22 6.20
CA ASP A 14 24.00 29.42 7.61
C ASP A 14 23.10 28.59 8.54
N LEU A 15 21.80 28.57 8.23
CA LEU A 15 20.79 27.79 8.93
C LEU A 15 21.07 26.27 8.86
N LEU A 16 21.53 25.78 7.70
CA LEU A 16 21.89 24.37 7.50
C LEU A 16 23.25 23.99 8.10
N ASN A 17 24.20 24.93 8.18
CA ASN A 17 25.49 24.70 8.84
C ASN A 17 25.37 24.70 10.37
N GLY A 18 24.36 25.39 10.92
CA GLY A 18 24.11 25.43 12.36
C GLY A 18 23.36 24.22 12.93
N THR A 19 22.98 23.23 12.11
CA THR A 19 22.13 22.10 12.54
C THR A 19 22.62 20.75 12.01
N GLU A 20 22.66 19.74 12.88
CA GLU A 20 22.93 18.32 12.53
C GLU A 20 21.67 17.44 12.65
N GLN A 21 20.54 18.04 13.04
CA GLN A 21 19.24 17.38 13.14
C GLN A 21 18.40 17.61 11.88
N ALA A 22 17.42 16.74 11.64
CA ALA A 22 16.46 16.92 10.56
C ALA A 22 15.81 18.31 10.65
N LEU A 23 15.65 18.95 9.49
CA LEU A 23 15.25 20.34 9.40
C LEU A 23 13.95 20.48 8.60
N VAL A 24 13.07 21.36 9.07
CA VAL A 24 11.84 21.73 8.36
C VAL A 24 11.83 23.22 8.12
N ILE A 25 11.71 23.62 6.86
CA ILE A 25 11.69 25.01 6.43
C ILE A 25 10.36 25.24 5.73
N PHE A 26 9.61 26.26 6.13
CA PHE A 26 8.31 26.59 5.54
C PHE A 26 8.02 28.08 5.66
N GLU A 27 7.25 28.60 4.71
CA GLU A 27 6.87 30.01 4.68
C GLU A 27 6.10 30.43 5.95
N PRO A 28 6.37 31.61 6.55
CA PRO A 28 5.71 32.04 7.78
C PRO A 28 4.19 32.06 7.70
N ALA A 29 3.62 32.35 6.52
CA ALA A 29 2.18 32.28 6.29
C ALA A 29 1.59 30.88 6.54
N LEU A 30 2.36 29.82 6.30
CA LEU A 30 1.98 28.43 6.58
C LEU A 30 1.99 28.08 8.07
N LYS A 31 2.66 28.88 8.90
CA LYS A 31 2.65 28.72 10.37
C LYS A 31 1.24 28.88 10.97
N MET A 32 0.38 29.64 10.30
CA MET A 32 -1.03 29.80 10.66
C MET A 32 -1.84 28.52 10.42
N ALA A 33 -1.38 27.63 9.53
CA ALA A 33 -1.97 26.32 9.26
C ALA A 33 -1.13 25.21 9.93
N GLU A 34 -0.97 25.28 11.26
CA GLU A 34 -0.12 24.38 12.05
C GLU A 34 -0.26 22.89 11.66
N PRO A 35 -1.46 22.31 11.46
CA PRO A 35 -1.59 20.89 11.07
C PRO A 35 -1.06 20.55 9.68
N VAL A 36 -1.01 21.51 8.76
CA VAL A 36 -0.43 21.33 7.42
C VAL A 36 1.09 21.34 7.51
N SER A 37 1.66 22.28 8.27
CA SER A 37 3.10 22.29 8.55
C SER A 37 3.55 21.06 9.34
N ALA A 38 2.68 20.55 10.23
CA ALA A 38 2.91 19.35 11.00
C ALA A 38 3.23 18.17 10.08
N LEU A 39 2.50 17.98 8.97
CA LEU A 39 2.74 16.90 8.00
C LEU A 39 4.21 16.73 7.57
N LEU A 40 4.99 17.82 7.56
CA LEU A 40 6.43 17.81 7.28
C LEU A 40 7.27 17.50 8.52
N THR A 41 6.91 18.04 9.68
CA THR A 41 7.63 17.83 10.96
C THR A 41 7.34 16.50 11.64
N ASP A 42 6.32 15.77 11.18
CA ASP A 42 5.74 14.68 11.95
C ASP A 42 6.62 13.43 12.04
N PHE A 43 7.59 13.24 11.13
CA PHE A 43 8.45 12.05 11.09
C PHE A 43 9.84 12.33 10.54
N GLU A 44 10.83 11.62 11.07
CA GLU A 44 12.09 11.49 10.38
C GLU A 44 11.91 10.57 9.16
N ARG A 45 11.96 11.15 7.96
CA ARG A 45 11.80 10.41 6.70
C ARG A 45 13.17 10.14 6.10
N GLU A 46 13.31 9.01 5.41
CA GLU A 46 14.52 8.74 4.60
C GLU A 46 14.64 9.69 3.39
N TYR A 47 13.54 10.32 2.99
CA TYR A 47 13.42 11.13 1.77
C TYR A 47 13.11 12.59 2.08
N PHE A 48 13.59 13.48 1.21
CA PHE A 48 13.10 14.85 1.16
C PHE A 48 11.59 14.85 1.01
N THR A 49 10.88 15.76 1.67
CA THR A 49 9.43 15.86 1.53
C THR A 49 9.01 17.30 1.30
N VAL A 50 8.11 17.50 0.34
CA VAL A 50 7.47 18.79 0.05
C VAL A 50 5.95 18.65 0.12
N LEU A 51 5.27 19.78 0.24
CA LEU A 51 3.81 19.87 0.17
C LEU A 51 3.39 20.38 -1.20
N ALA A 52 2.28 19.86 -1.75
CA ALA A 52 1.71 20.37 -2.99
C ALA A 52 0.20 20.22 -3.04
N ILE A 53 -0.47 21.12 -3.75
CA ILE A 53 -1.91 21.06 -4.05
C ILE A 53 -2.10 20.35 -5.40
N ALA A 54 -2.96 19.35 -5.43
CA ALA A 54 -3.27 18.61 -6.64
C ALA A 54 -4.16 19.41 -7.60
N GLU A 55 -3.96 19.22 -8.91
CA GLU A 55 -4.82 19.77 -9.98
C GLU A 55 -4.84 21.30 -10.10
N SER A 56 -3.66 21.90 -10.24
CA SER A 56 -3.55 23.30 -10.72
C SER A 56 -3.07 23.31 -12.17
N ASP A 57 -3.94 23.70 -13.11
CA ASP A 57 -3.56 23.95 -14.51
C ASP A 57 -2.57 25.14 -14.63
N ALA A 58 -2.43 25.94 -13.57
CA ALA A 58 -1.47 27.02 -13.40
C ALA A 58 -0.37 26.69 -12.37
N GLY A 59 -0.19 25.40 -12.06
CA GLY A 59 0.80 24.94 -11.09
C GLY A 59 2.23 25.13 -11.57
N ASP A 60 3.17 24.97 -10.65
CA ASP A 60 4.61 25.13 -10.84
C ASP A 60 5.38 23.81 -10.66
N ALA A 61 4.69 22.68 -10.45
CA ALA A 61 5.32 21.39 -10.19
C ALA A 61 4.82 20.27 -11.09
N THR A 62 5.76 19.47 -11.59
CA THR A 62 5.50 18.18 -12.22
C THR A 62 5.65 17.10 -11.17
N VAL A 63 4.54 16.49 -10.75
CA VAL A 63 4.50 15.43 -9.74
C VAL A 63 3.94 14.16 -10.36
N ALA A 64 4.51 13.03 -9.96
CA ALA A 64 3.95 11.73 -10.26
C ALA A 64 4.22 10.76 -9.13
N HIS A 65 3.21 9.98 -8.76
CA HIS A 65 3.37 8.89 -7.78
C HIS A 65 3.90 9.41 -6.44
N GLN A 66 3.39 10.56 -6.00
CA GLN A 66 3.88 11.24 -4.80
C GLN A 66 5.37 11.58 -4.85
N ARG A 67 5.94 11.77 -6.04
CA ARG A 67 7.31 12.26 -6.23
C ARG A 67 7.35 13.50 -7.09
N LEU A 68 8.20 14.44 -6.69
CA LEU A 68 8.47 15.63 -7.45
C LEU A 68 9.46 15.30 -8.56
N LEU A 69 9.10 15.62 -9.80
CA LEU A 69 9.93 15.35 -10.99
C LEU A 69 10.60 16.62 -11.50
N ALA A 70 9.89 17.74 -11.48
CA ALA A 70 10.39 19.04 -11.91
C ALA A 70 9.62 20.16 -11.24
N VAL A 71 10.26 21.33 -11.14
CA VAL A 71 9.69 22.57 -10.63
C VAL A 71 9.96 23.69 -11.61
N GLN A 72 8.95 24.51 -11.84
CA GLN A 72 8.97 25.71 -12.68
C GLN A 72 9.45 26.89 -11.84
N THR A 73 10.37 27.67 -12.42
CA THR A 73 10.84 28.95 -11.89
C THR A 73 10.97 29.94 -13.04
N SER A 74 11.42 31.18 -12.79
CA SER A 74 11.77 32.14 -13.85
C SER A 74 12.72 31.55 -14.90
N ASP A 75 13.68 30.75 -14.44
CA ASP A 75 14.77 30.24 -15.26
C ASP A 75 14.60 28.78 -15.71
N HIS A 76 13.69 28.04 -15.06
CA HIS A 76 13.42 26.64 -15.36
C HIS A 76 11.97 26.43 -15.82
N GLN A 77 11.82 25.89 -17.02
CA GLN A 77 10.52 25.59 -17.63
C GLN A 77 10.19 24.11 -17.49
N ILE A 78 8.94 23.82 -17.13
CA ILE A 78 8.41 22.45 -17.08
C ILE A 78 7.51 22.16 -18.27
N THR A 79 7.53 20.92 -18.74
CA THR A 79 6.74 20.49 -19.90
C THR A 79 5.26 20.29 -19.53
N THR A 80 4.96 19.94 -18.28
CA THR A 80 3.58 19.75 -17.82
C THR A 80 3.45 20.10 -16.34
N ALA A 81 2.79 21.22 -16.04
CA ALA A 81 2.32 21.51 -14.70
C ALA A 81 1.25 20.52 -14.27
N THR A 82 1.35 20.02 -13.04
CA THR A 82 0.37 19.06 -12.49
C THR A 82 -0.12 19.43 -11.11
N HIS A 83 0.73 20.11 -10.33
CA HIS A 83 0.51 20.47 -8.95
C HIS A 83 1.05 21.88 -8.72
N GLN A 84 0.51 22.53 -7.70
CA GLN A 84 1.08 23.76 -7.16
C GLN A 84 1.89 23.41 -5.91
N LEU A 85 3.18 23.69 -5.93
CA LEU A 85 4.09 23.50 -4.83
C LEU A 85 3.77 24.49 -3.72
N ILE A 86 3.82 24.01 -2.49
CA ILE A 86 3.75 24.85 -1.30
C ILE A 86 5.20 25.05 -0.84
N PRO A 87 5.66 26.29 -0.57
CA PRO A 87 7.04 26.60 -0.18
C PRO A 87 7.36 26.07 1.22
N ALA A 88 7.53 24.75 1.28
CA ALA A 88 7.77 24.00 2.49
C ALA A 88 8.52 22.70 2.16
N ILE A 89 9.62 22.46 2.88
CA ILE A 89 10.49 21.31 2.69
C ILE A 89 10.91 20.71 4.04
N TYR A 90 10.87 19.38 4.11
CA TYR A 90 11.51 18.57 5.14
C TYR A 90 12.80 17.97 4.59
N ILE A 91 13.89 18.15 5.33
CA ILE A 91 15.25 17.69 5.03
C ILE A 91 15.68 16.67 6.09
N PRO A 92 15.90 15.40 5.71
CA PRO A 92 16.44 14.38 6.63
C PRO A 92 17.84 14.72 7.14
N SER A 93 18.12 14.37 8.40
CA SER A 93 19.47 14.51 9.01
C SER A 93 20.56 13.85 8.15
N ALA A 94 20.31 12.61 7.72
CA ALA A 94 21.21 11.82 6.86
C ALA A 94 21.47 12.45 5.47
N LYS A 95 20.66 13.42 5.05
CA LYS A 95 20.76 14.09 3.74
C LYS A 95 21.29 15.53 3.84
N LEU A 96 21.54 16.05 5.05
CA LEU A 96 22.13 17.38 5.26
C LEU A 96 23.45 17.59 4.48
N PRO A 97 24.41 16.64 4.44
CA PRO A 97 25.66 16.84 3.68
C PRO A 97 25.42 17.04 2.18
N ALA A 98 24.46 16.31 1.61
CA ALA A 98 24.10 16.42 0.19
C ALA A 98 23.48 17.79 -0.13
N VAL A 99 22.66 18.33 0.80
CA VAL A 99 22.07 19.67 0.69
C VAL A 99 23.13 20.76 0.79
N ARG A 100 24.04 20.67 1.76
CA ARG A 100 25.14 21.64 1.92
C ARG A 100 25.98 21.73 0.63
N SER A 101 26.34 20.58 0.06
CA SER A 101 27.02 20.52 -1.24
C SER A 101 26.22 21.15 -2.39
N LEU A 102 24.89 20.96 -2.41
CA LEU A 102 24.02 21.54 -3.43
C LEU A 102 23.96 23.06 -3.31
N ILE A 103 23.86 23.61 -2.10
CA ILE A 103 23.79 25.06 -1.91
C ILE A 103 25.07 25.75 -2.39
N SER A 104 26.24 25.17 -2.13
CA SER A 104 27.51 25.71 -2.65
C SER A 104 27.57 25.71 -4.18
N GLU A 105 26.94 24.73 -4.85
CA GLU A 105 26.80 24.71 -6.31
C GLU A 105 25.80 25.79 -6.78
N LEU A 106 24.64 25.89 -6.14
CA LEU A 106 23.58 26.85 -6.46
C LEU A 106 24.05 28.31 -6.32
N GLN A 107 24.94 28.61 -5.37
CA GLN A 107 25.54 29.94 -5.21
C GLN A 107 26.40 30.39 -6.40
N GLN A 108 26.86 29.47 -7.26
CA GLN A 108 27.67 29.79 -8.44
C GLN A 108 26.84 30.31 -9.61
N PHE A 109 25.51 30.20 -9.55
CA PHE A 109 24.59 30.62 -10.59
C PHE A 109 23.93 31.97 -10.24
N PRO A 110 23.71 32.89 -11.22
CA PRO A 110 23.03 34.16 -10.97
C PRO A 110 21.59 33.90 -10.50
N ASN A 111 21.19 34.53 -9.40
CA ASN A 111 20.04 34.07 -8.63
C ASN A 111 19.05 35.17 -8.20
N SER A 112 18.99 36.28 -8.93
CA SER A 112 18.49 37.54 -8.37
C SER A 112 16.97 37.63 -8.11
N GLN A 113 16.16 36.60 -8.40
CA GLN A 113 14.69 36.66 -8.21
C GLN A 113 13.99 35.36 -7.77
N ILE A 114 14.71 34.28 -7.43
CA ILE A 114 14.08 32.99 -7.07
C ILE A 114 14.06 32.81 -5.55
N ASP A 115 12.92 32.37 -5.00
CA ASP A 115 12.80 31.91 -3.61
C ASP A 115 13.87 30.83 -3.32
N PRO A 116 14.70 30.99 -2.26
CA PRO A 116 15.80 30.07 -1.97
C PRO A 116 15.35 28.64 -1.70
N ILE A 117 14.15 28.43 -1.17
CA ILE A 117 13.56 27.10 -0.94
C ILE A 117 13.16 26.48 -2.27
N GLN A 118 12.46 27.23 -3.12
CA GLN A 118 12.10 26.73 -4.45
C GLN A 118 13.36 26.40 -5.27
N TYR A 119 14.40 27.22 -5.19
CA TYR A 119 15.66 26.97 -5.89
C TYR A 119 16.40 25.74 -5.36
N LEU A 120 16.39 25.53 -4.03
CA LEU A 120 16.90 24.29 -3.44
C LEU A 120 16.12 23.07 -3.97
N ILE A 121 14.80 23.14 -4.02
CA ILE A 121 13.95 22.06 -4.53
C ILE A 121 14.24 21.76 -6.00
N VAL A 122 14.42 22.80 -6.84
CA VAL A 122 14.87 22.65 -8.23
C VAL A 122 16.20 21.89 -8.28
N GLY A 123 17.20 22.33 -7.50
CA GLY A 123 18.50 21.68 -7.46
C GLY A 123 18.45 20.21 -7.04
N LEU A 124 17.63 19.88 -6.03
CA LEU A 124 17.41 18.51 -5.60
C LEU A 124 16.76 17.66 -6.70
N ALA A 125 15.74 18.21 -7.38
CA ALA A 125 15.07 17.52 -8.48
C ALA A 125 16.02 17.27 -9.66
N ARG A 126 16.86 18.27 -9.99
CA ARG A 126 17.87 18.21 -11.07
C ARG A 126 19.01 17.24 -10.77
N ARG A 127 19.41 17.07 -9.50
CA ARG A 127 20.32 16.01 -9.05
C ARG A 127 19.68 14.62 -9.04
N GLY A 128 18.38 14.52 -9.33
CA GLY A 128 17.64 13.26 -9.31
C GLY A 128 17.45 12.69 -7.91
N GLU A 129 17.51 13.53 -6.88
CA GLU A 129 17.21 13.12 -5.51
C GLU A 129 15.74 12.72 -5.37
N GLN A 130 15.47 11.77 -4.47
CA GLN A 130 14.09 11.34 -4.21
C GLN A 130 13.39 12.37 -3.31
N ILE A 131 12.50 13.16 -3.91
CA ILE A 131 11.66 14.13 -3.22
C ILE A 131 10.22 13.63 -3.23
N ARG A 132 9.70 13.31 -2.04
CA ARG A 132 8.31 12.89 -1.85
C ARG A 132 7.39 14.09 -1.77
N VAL A 133 6.24 14.01 -2.41
CA VAL A 133 5.18 15.02 -2.38
C VAL A 133 4.05 14.54 -1.50
N LEU A 134 3.70 15.33 -0.50
CA LEU A 134 2.47 15.20 0.25
C LEU A 134 1.40 16.07 -0.42
N GLU A 135 0.45 15.41 -1.05
CA GLU A 135 -0.67 16.08 -1.70
C GLU A 135 -1.71 16.50 -0.66
N ILE A 136 -2.11 17.77 -0.69
CA ILE A 136 -3.28 18.30 0.02
C ILE A 136 -4.30 18.81 -0.99
N ASP A 137 -5.59 18.70 -0.66
CA ASP A 137 -6.66 19.10 -1.59
C ASP A 137 -6.77 20.62 -1.74
N ALA A 138 -6.56 21.35 -0.64
CA ALA A 138 -6.51 22.81 -0.62
C ALA A 138 -5.77 23.27 0.65
N LEU A 139 -5.26 24.51 0.63
CA LEU A 139 -4.85 25.19 1.85
C LEU A 139 -6.12 25.46 2.69
N PRO A 140 -6.17 24.99 3.94
CA PRO A 140 -7.29 25.24 4.81
C PRO A 140 -7.35 26.73 5.19
N PRO A 141 -8.56 27.29 5.44
CA PRO A 141 -8.70 28.65 5.94
C PRO A 141 -7.86 28.89 7.20
N PRO A 142 -7.31 30.10 7.41
CA PRO A 142 -6.46 30.41 8.56
C PRO A 142 -7.10 30.08 9.92
N ASP A 143 -8.42 30.26 10.04
CA ASP A 143 -9.18 30.05 11.29
C ASP A 143 -9.68 28.60 11.46
N SER A 144 -9.15 27.65 10.69
CA SER A 144 -9.59 26.26 10.78
C SER A 144 -9.17 25.63 12.11
N ASN A 145 -10.11 24.96 12.79
CA ASN A 145 -9.80 24.20 14.00
C ASN A 145 -8.68 23.16 13.70
N PRO A 146 -7.55 23.22 14.42
CA PRO A 146 -6.37 22.44 14.08
C PRO A 146 -6.59 20.93 14.22
N ASP A 147 -7.36 20.50 15.22
CA ASP A 147 -7.68 19.09 15.44
C ASP A 147 -8.58 18.54 14.34
N LYS A 148 -9.58 19.31 13.92
CA LYS A 148 -10.47 18.93 12.82
C LYS A 148 -9.69 18.78 11.52
N LEU A 149 -8.78 19.71 11.26
CA LEU A 149 -7.93 19.70 10.07
C LEU A 149 -6.95 18.52 10.08
N ARG A 150 -6.27 18.28 11.20
CA ARG A 150 -5.37 17.13 11.36
C ARG A 150 -6.09 15.80 11.15
N LEU A 151 -7.33 15.71 11.64
CA LEU A 151 -8.16 14.54 11.43
C LEU A 151 -8.56 14.37 9.96
N LEU A 152 -8.82 15.44 9.21
CA LEU A 152 -9.09 15.39 7.77
C LEU A 152 -7.85 14.93 6.98
N LEU A 153 -6.68 15.46 7.33
CA LEU A 153 -5.39 15.09 6.72
C LEU A 153 -4.96 13.66 7.06
N ALA A 154 -5.52 13.05 8.10
CA ALA A 154 -5.32 11.65 8.45
C ALA A 154 -6.06 10.67 7.51
N ASN A 155 -6.61 11.12 6.37
CA ASN A 155 -7.16 10.24 5.34
C ASN A 155 -6.07 9.67 4.44
N ARG A 156 -6.33 8.50 3.84
CA ARG A 156 -5.44 7.93 2.84
C ARG A 156 -5.72 8.60 1.49
N SER A 157 -4.68 9.08 0.83
CA SER A 157 -4.76 9.90 -0.40
C SER A 157 -5.26 9.17 -1.67
N ASN A 158 -5.64 7.89 -1.59
CA ASN A 158 -6.00 7.08 -2.77
C ASN A 158 -7.03 5.97 -2.48
N ASP A 159 -8.03 6.26 -1.64
CA ASP A 159 -9.06 5.29 -1.25
C ASP A 159 -9.96 4.83 -2.42
N GLY A 160 -10.68 3.73 -2.18
CA GLY A 160 -11.76 3.25 -3.06
C GLY A 160 -12.97 4.17 -3.03
N PHE A 161 -13.93 3.94 -3.93
CA PHE A 161 -15.18 4.69 -3.98
C PHE A 161 -15.94 4.55 -2.67
N PHE A 162 -16.17 3.31 -2.22
CA PHE A 162 -16.94 3.06 -1.01
C PHE A 162 -16.27 3.66 0.24
N SER A 163 -14.94 3.52 0.32
CA SER A 163 -14.18 4.11 1.43
C SER A 163 -14.28 5.63 1.45
N THR A 164 -14.07 6.29 0.31
CA THR A 164 -14.09 7.75 0.22
C THR A 164 -15.45 8.35 0.58
N PHE A 165 -16.54 7.80 0.02
CA PHE A 165 -17.86 8.42 0.14
C PHE A 165 -18.67 7.99 1.36
N VAL A 166 -18.37 6.82 1.92
CA VAL A 166 -19.13 6.22 3.03
C VAL A 166 -18.24 5.99 4.25
N LEU A 167 -17.25 5.10 4.16
CA LEU A 167 -16.50 4.66 5.35
C LEU A 167 -15.78 5.80 6.04
N ARG A 168 -15.10 6.68 5.29
CA ARG A 168 -14.36 7.82 5.85
C ARG A 168 -15.24 8.82 6.59
N LYS A 169 -16.53 8.90 6.30
CA LYS A 169 -17.45 9.77 7.06
C LYS A 169 -17.79 9.16 8.42
N ILE A 170 -17.94 7.84 8.45
CA ILE A 170 -18.32 7.08 9.64
C ILE A 170 -17.11 6.87 10.54
N SER A 171 -15.97 6.44 9.98
CA SER A 171 -14.73 6.17 10.72
C SER A 171 -14.28 7.35 11.56
N LYS A 172 -14.44 8.59 11.07
CA LYS A 172 -14.05 9.82 11.78
C LYS A 172 -14.71 9.98 13.15
N VAL A 173 -15.95 9.52 13.29
CA VAL A 173 -16.67 9.52 14.57
C VAL A 173 -15.95 8.59 15.55
N PHE A 174 -15.65 7.36 15.11
CA PHE A 174 -14.94 6.36 15.90
C PHE A 174 -13.48 6.74 16.15
N THR A 175 -12.80 7.40 15.20
CA THR A 175 -11.45 7.93 15.37
C THR A 175 -11.41 8.93 16.51
N ARG A 176 -12.37 9.85 16.60
CA ARG A 176 -12.44 10.78 17.74
C ARG A 176 -12.62 10.06 19.07
N VAL A 177 -13.47 9.04 19.12
CA VAL A 177 -13.66 8.21 20.32
C VAL A 177 -12.35 7.52 20.70
N ALA A 178 -11.67 6.87 19.74
CA ALA A 178 -10.41 6.19 19.97
C ALA A 178 -9.31 7.13 20.48
N LEU A 179 -9.24 8.35 19.93
CA LEU A 179 -8.31 9.39 20.38
C LEU A 179 -8.59 9.85 21.81
N ASN A 180 -9.87 10.03 22.18
CA ASN A 180 -10.26 10.39 23.55
C ASN A 180 -9.84 9.33 24.57
N PHE A 181 -9.95 8.05 24.21
CA PHE A 181 -9.51 6.92 25.04
C PHE A 181 -8.01 6.59 24.88
N LYS A 182 -7.26 7.36 24.08
CA LYS A 182 -5.82 7.15 23.82
C LYS A 182 -5.50 5.72 23.35
N LEU A 183 -6.39 5.13 22.56
CA LEU A 183 -6.19 3.79 22.01
C LEU A 183 -5.03 3.78 21.02
N LYS A 184 -4.19 2.73 21.09
CA LYS A 184 -3.07 2.55 20.15
C LYS A 184 -3.58 1.97 18.82
N PRO A 185 -3.00 2.36 17.66
CA PRO A 185 -3.37 1.81 16.35
C PRO A 185 -3.40 0.28 16.32
N ASP A 186 -2.32 -0.37 16.76
CA ASP A 186 -2.22 -1.84 16.74
C ASP A 186 -3.32 -2.53 17.56
N PHE A 187 -3.76 -1.91 18.67
CA PHE A 187 -4.88 -2.42 19.46
C PHE A 187 -6.19 -2.34 18.68
N ILE A 188 -6.43 -1.24 17.97
CA ILE A 188 -7.62 -1.06 17.13
C ILE A 188 -7.63 -2.08 15.98
N THR A 189 -6.47 -2.34 15.36
CA THR A 189 -6.32 -3.39 14.34
C THR A 189 -6.68 -4.78 14.91
N VAL A 190 -6.22 -5.11 16.12
CA VAL A 190 -6.58 -6.39 16.78
C VAL A 190 -8.07 -6.47 17.08
N VAL A 191 -8.69 -5.40 17.59
CA VAL A 191 -10.14 -5.37 17.82
C VAL A 191 -10.90 -5.54 16.52
N SER A 192 -10.49 -4.85 15.45
CA SER A 192 -11.07 -5.02 14.12
C SER A 192 -10.96 -6.46 13.64
N PHE A 193 -9.79 -7.07 13.81
CA PHE A 193 -9.56 -8.48 13.47
C PHE A 193 -10.56 -9.40 14.18
N LEU A 194 -10.73 -9.25 15.49
CA LEU A 194 -11.68 -10.05 16.28
C LEU A 194 -13.13 -9.85 15.83
N VAL A 195 -13.53 -8.61 15.51
CA VAL A 195 -14.86 -8.33 14.96
C VAL A 195 -15.04 -9.00 13.60
N GLY A 196 -14.02 -9.00 12.73
CA GLY A 196 -14.06 -9.71 11.45
C GLY A 196 -14.15 -11.23 11.62
N VAL A 197 -13.53 -11.81 12.65
CA VAL A 197 -13.71 -13.23 13.02
C VAL A 197 -15.15 -13.50 13.45
N LEU A 198 -15.75 -12.63 14.27
CA LEU A 198 -17.17 -12.74 14.64
C LEU A 198 -18.09 -12.68 13.42
N ALA A 199 -17.79 -11.82 12.45
CA ALA A 199 -18.53 -11.76 11.18
C ALA A 199 -18.51 -13.11 10.45
N ALA A 200 -17.34 -13.73 10.33
CA ALA A 200 -17.20 -15.05 9.71
C ALA A 200 -17.95 -16.16 10.47
N ILE A 201 -17.95 -16.10 11.81
CA ILE A 201 -18.71 -17.04 12.65
C ILE A 201 -20.21 -16.88 12.38
N GLU A 202 -20.73 -15.66 12.38
CA GLU A 202 -22.15 -15.40 12.11
C GLU A 202 -22.55 -15.78 10.68
N PHE A 203 -21.70 -15.51 9.69
CA PHE A 203 -21.92 -16.04 8.33
C PHE A 203 -22.00 -17.57 8.33
N SER A 204 -21.13 -18.27 9.05
CA SER A 204 -21.13 -19.74 9.09
C SER A 204 -22.37 -20.34 9.75
N ARG A 205 -23.05 -19.58 10.62
CA ARG A 205 -24.34 -19.91 11.24
C ARG A 205 -25.55 -19.51 10.40
N SER A 206 -25.33 -19.04 9.17
CA SER A 206 -26.37 -18.47 8.29
C SER A 206 -27.04 -17.19 8.84
N ASN A 207 -26.47 -16.55 9.86
CA ASN A 207 -26.93 -15.27 10.40
C ASN A 207 -26.37 -14.12 9.55
N TYR A 208 -26.79 -14.03 8.29
CA TYR A 208 -26.18 -13.12 7.31
C TYR A 208 -26.29 -11.64 7.68
N ILE A 209 -27.35 -11.22 8.37
CA ILE A 209 -27.53 -9.83 8.82
C ILE A 209 -26.44 -9.49 9.86
N SER A 210 -26.30 -10.30 10.90
CA SER A 210 -25.27 -10.12 11.92
C SER A 210 -23.86 -10.20 11.32
N GLY A 211 -23.61 -11.17 10.44
CA GLY A 211 -22.34 -11.29 9.72
C GLY A 211 -22.01 -10.04 8.90
N ALA A 212 -22.99 -9.50 8.16
CA ALA A 212 -22.82 -8.28 7.38
C ALA A 212 -22.53 -7.05 8.25
N LEU A 213 -23.25 -6.89 9.37
CA LEU A 213 -23.04 -5.80 10.31
C LEU A 213 -21.65 -5.85 10.95
N PHE A 214 -21.21 -7.02 11.42
CA PHE A 214 -19.87 -7.18 11.98
C PHE A 214 -18.79 -6.98 10.91
N LEU A 215 -18.97 -7.48 9.69
CA LEU A 215 -17.99 -7.29 8.62
C LEU A 215 -17.82 -5.79 8.28
N GLN A 216 -18.93 -5.05 8.17
CA GLN A 216 -18.89 -3.61 7.94
C GLN A 216 -18.30 -2.84 9.12
N PHE A 217 -18.60 -3.26 10.35
CA PHE A 217 -18.03 -2.63 11.54
C PHE A 217 -16.51 -2.85 11.65
N SER A 218 -16.02 -4.06 11.35
CA SER A 218 -14.59 -4.34 11.23
C SER A 218 -13.93 -3.42 10.19
N LEU A 219 -14.53 -3.27 9.01
CA LEU A 219 -14.00 -2.40 7.96
C LEU A 219 -13.94 -0.91 8.36
N ILE A 220 -14.88 -0.46 9.19
CA ILE A 220 -14.84 0.88 9.79
C ILE A 220 -13.64 0.98 10.75
N LEU A 221 -13.42 -0.01 11.61
CA LEU A 221 -12.29 -0.02 12.54
C LEU A 221 -10.92 -0.09 11.82
N ASP A 222 -10.82 -0.78 10.68
CA ASP A 222 -9.64 -0.77 9.79
C ASP A 222 -9.39 0.59 9.11
N CYS A 223 -10.40 1.46 9.07
CA CYS A 223 -10.17 2.84 8.68
C CYS A 223 -9.65 3.66 9.88
N VAL A 224 -10.15 3.35 11.08
CA VAL A 224 -9.83 4.06 12.32
C VAL A 224 -8.39 3.83 12.75
N ASP A 225 -7.86 2.61 12.70
CA ASP A 225 -6.48 2.34 13.12
C ASP A 225 -5.45 3.16 12.33
N GLY A 226 -5.58 3.23 11.00
CA GLY A 226 -4.71 4.02 10.14
C GLY A 226 -4.93 5.52 10.32
N GLU A 227 -6.16 5.95 10.59
CA GLU A 227 -6.46 7.36 10.91
C GLU A 227 -5.85 7.77 12.26
N VAL A 228 -5.95 6.91 13.27
CA VAL A 228 -5.30 7.12 14.57
C VAL A 228 -3.80 7.10 14.39
N ALA A 229 -3.22 6.17 13.63
CA ALA A 229 -1.78 6.14 13.36
C ALA A 229 -1.28 7.44 12.71
N ARG A 230 -1.99 7.93 11.69
CA ARG A 230 -1.71 9.22 11.01
C ARG A 230 -1.91 10.40 11.95
N TYR A 231 -2.97 10.40 12.76
CA TYR A 231 -3.26 11.50 13.66
C TYR A 231 -2.27 11.56 14.84
N THR A 232 -2.02 10.44 15.53
CA THR A 232 -1.16 10.37 16.72
C THR A 232 0.32 10.21 16.39
N LYS A 233 0.65 10.06 15.10
CA LYS A 233 2.02 9.84 14.62
C LYS A 233 2.64 8.53 15.11
N GLN A 234 1.80 7.52 15.33
CA GLN A 234 2.22 6.20 15.77
C GLN A 234 2.18 5.24 14.58
N PHE A 235 3.27 5.19 13.83
CA PHE A 235 3.47 4.20 12.78
C PHE A 235 4.48 3.16 13.22
N SER A 236 4.29 1.94 12.76
CA SER A 236 5.27 0.88 12.90
C SER A 236 5.21 -0.04 11.69
N ARG A 237 6.36 -0.64 11.34
CA ARG A 237 6.41 -1.68 10.29
C ARG A 237 5.56 -2.89 10.68
N PHE A 238 5.52 -3.19 11.98
CA PHE A 238 4.68 -4.24 12.54
C PHE A 238 3.19 -3.95 12.33
N GLY A 239 2.72 -2.75 12.66
CA GLY A 239 1.32 -2.35 12.49
C GLY A 239 0.88 -2.39 11.03
N ALA A 240 1.71 -1.90 10.11
CA ALA A 240 1.43 -1.97 8.67
C ALA A 240 1.35 -3.41 8.14
N TRP A 241 2.20 -4.31 8.67
CA TRP A 241 2.15 -5.74 8.35
C TRP A 241 0.91 -6.42 8.97
N LEU A 242 0.56 -6.08 10.21
CA LEU A 242 -0.56 -6.65 10.94
C LEU A 242 -1.88 -6.26 10.27
N ASP A 243 -2.07 -4.99 9.93
CA ASP A 243 -3.21 -4.45 9.18
C ASP A 243 -3.41 -5.24 7.88
N ALA A 244 -2.37 -5.24 7.04
CA ALA A 244 -2.36 -5.95 5.78
C ALA A 244 -2.67 -7.45 5.90
N LEU A 245 -2.10 -8.14 6.89
CA LEU A 245 -2.35 -9.56 7.11
C LEU A 245 -3.79 -9.80 7.57
N SER A 246 -4.24 -9.01 8.55
CA SER A 246 -5.56 -9.15 9.16
C SER A 246 -6.66 -9.01 8.11
N ASP A 247 -6.53 -8.07 7.18
CA ASP A 247 -7.46 -7.87 6.06
C ASP A 247 -7.61 -9.09 5.16
N ARG A 248 -6.51 -9.81 4.90
CA ARG A 248 -6.55 -11.03 4.09
C ARG A 248 -7.22 -12.17 4.85
N VAL A 249 -6.87 -12.32 6.13
CA VAL A 249 -7.43 -13.38 6.99
C VAL A 249 -8.94 -13.17 7.17
N LYS A 250 -9.40 -11.94 7.47
CA LYS A 250 -10.83 -11.61 7.59
C LYS A 250 -11.60 -11.90 6.30
N GLU A 251 -11.09 -11.47 5.14
CA GLU A 251 -11.74 -11.70 3.85
C GLU A 251 -11.91 -13.21 3.56
N PHE A 252 -10.86 -14.01 3.78
CA PHE A 252 -10.91 -15.45 3.56
C PHE A 252 -11.76 -16.19 4.58
N MET A 253 -11.76 -15.76 5.84
CA MET A 253 -12.68 -16.28 6.86
C MET A 253 -14.14 -16.00 6.52
N ALA A 254 -14.46 -14.79 6.03
CA ALA A 254 -15.83 -14.45 5.61
C ALA A 254 -16.27 -15.33 4.41
N ILE A 255 -15.40 -15.52 3.41
CA ILE A 255 -15.66 -16.43 2.28
C ILE A 255 -15.90 -17.86 2.76
N GLY A 256 -15.05 -18.36 3.67
CA GLY A 256 -15.18 -19.70 4.26
C GLY A 256 -16.45 -19.85 5.11
N GLY A 257 -16.81 -18.81 5.87
CA GLY A 257 -18.05 -18.77 6.65
C GLY A 257 -19.29 -18.86 5.77
N LEU A 258 -19.34 -18.07 4.69
CA LEU A 258 -20.42 -18.18 3.70
C LEU A 258 -20.49 -19.58 3.09
N ALA A 259 -19.35 -20.18 2.73
CA ALA A 259 -19.33 -21.52 2.17
C ALA A 259 -19.83 -22.59 3.15
N TYR A 260 -19.40 -22.51 4.41
CA TYR A 260 -19.79 -23.42 5.47
C TYR A 260 -21.30 -23.37 5.75
N SER A 261 -21.90 -22.18 5.69
CA SER A 261 -23.32 -21.94 5.98
C SER A 261 -24.30 -22.71 5.09
N VAL A 262 -23.85 -23.11 3.88
CA VAL A 262 -24.68 -23.81 2.89
C VAL A 262 -24.03 -25.10 2.39
N GLN A 263 -22.99 -25.61 3.08
CA GLN A 263 -22.22 -26.77 2.61
C GLN A 263 -23.04 -28.06 2.41
N GLY A 264 -24.15 -28.21 3.15
CA GLY A 264 -25.05 -29.35 3.02
C GLY A 264 -26.17 -29.17 1.99
N SER A 265 -26.43 -27.94 1.54
CA SER A 265 -27.57 -27.61 0.67
C SER A 265 -27.16 -27.16 -0.73
N VAL A 266 -25.96 -26.62 -0.91
CA VAL A 266 -25.45 -26.12 -2.19
C VAL A 266 -24.26 -26.95 -2.66
N LYS A 267 -24.40 -27.60 -3.82
CA LYS A 267 -23.31 -28.35 -4.46
C LYS A 267 -22.17 -27.39 -4.85
N ASN A 268 -20.94 -27.86 -4.76
CA ASN A 268 -19.72 -27.16 -5.20
C ASN A 268 -19.47 -25.80 -4.52
N ILE A 269 -20.08 -25.50 -3.36
CA ILE A 269 -19.84 -24.22 -2.67
C ILE A 269 -18.37 -24.02 -2.27
N TRP A 270 -17.69 -25.10 -1.87
CA TRP A 270 -16.27 -25.08 -1.52
C TRP A 270 -15.36 -24.86 -2.74
N LEU A 271 -15.78 -25.28 -3.93
CA LEU A 271 -15.10 -24.91 -5.18
C LEU A 271 -15.18 -23.39 -5.39
N LEU A 272 -16.37 -22.79 -5.25
CA LEU A 272 -16.55 -21.34 -5.39
C LEU A 272 -15.71 -20.57 -4.37
N ALA A 273 -15.73 -20.99 -3.10
CA ALA A 273 -14.92 -20.38 -2.05
C ALA A 273 -13.41 -20.45 -2.35
N THR A 274 -12.94 -21.62 -2.80
CA THR A 274 -11.54 -21.85 -3.15
C THR A 274 -11.11 -21.01 -4.36
N LEU A 275 -11.94 -20.94 -5.41
CA LEU A 275 -11.69 -20.11 -6.59
C LEU A 275 -11.64 -18.62 -6.23
N ALA A 276 -12.57 -18.14 -5.39
CA ALA A 276 -12.57 -16.76 -4.92
C ALA A 276 -11.27 -16.42 -4.18
N LEU A 277 -10.82 -17.31 -3.28
CA LEU A 277 -9.59 -17.14 -2.51
C LEU A 277 -8.34 -17.13 -3.41
N ILE A 278 -8.22 -18.10 -4.33
CA ILE A 278 -7.11 -18.17 -5.29
C ILE A 278 -7.07 -16.90 -6.15
N LEU A 279 -8.22 -16.48 -6.68
CA LEU A 279 -8.35 -15.31 -7.54
C LEU A 279 -7.87 -14.04 -6.83
N GLN A 280 -8.30 -13.80 -5.58
CA GLN A 280 -7.86 -12.63 -4.83
C GLN A 280 -6.38 -12.69 -4.45
N THR A 281 -5.86 -13.88 -4.17
CA THR A 281 -4.43 -14.08 -3.89
C THR A 281 -3.59 -13.70 -5.11
N VAL A 282 -3.90 -14.28 -6.27
CA VAL A 282 -3.20 -14.00 -7.54
C VAL A 282 -3.28 -12.52 -7.91
N LYS A 283 -4.47 -11.92 -7.80
CA LYS A 283 -4.67 -10.50 -8.09
C LYS A 283 -3.80 -9.62 -7.21
N HIS A 284 -3.84 -9.83 -5.91
CA HIS A 284 -3.16 -8.97 -4.96
C HIS A 284 -1.63 -9.07 -5.02
N LEU A 285 -1.08 -10.28 -5.19
CA LEU A 285 0.36 -10.44 -5.39
C LEU A 285 0.82 -9.70 -6.64
N SER A 286 0.08 -9.85 -7.74
CA SER A 286 0.36 -9.13 -8.99
C SER A 286 0.23 -7.60 -8.83
N ASP A 287 -0.69 -7.13 -7.98
CA ASP A 287 -0.86 -5.71 -7.66
C ASP A 287 0.34 -5.09 -6.96
N TYR A 288 0.85 -5.77 -5.94
CA TYR A 288 1.97 -5.29 -5.16
C TYR A 288 3.26 -5.32 -5.96
N ASP A 289 3.52 -6.41 -6.68
CA ASP A 289 4.73 -6.53 -7.47
C ASP A 289 4.80 -5.51 -8.60
N PHE A 290 3.70 -5.29 -9.33
CA PHE A 290 3.66 -4.25 -10.36
C PHE A 290 3.93 -2.86 -9.76
N THR A 291 3.34 -2.57 -8.60
CA THR A 291 3.50 -1.27 -7.94
C THR A 291 4.95 -1.07 -7.48
N ALA A 292 5.56 -2.09 -6.87
CA ALA A 292 6.95 -2.04 -6.43
C ALA A 292 7.95 -1.93 -7.60
N VAL A 293 7.74 -2.68 -8.70
CA VAL A 293 8.56 -2.55 -9.92
C VAL A 293 8.42 -1.15 -10.53
N ARG A 294 7.20 -0.64 -10.59
CA ARG A 294 6.95 0.71 -11.11
C ARG A 294 7.67 1.75 -10.27
N GLU A 295 7.57 1.66 -8.94
CA GLU A 295 8.22 2.58 -8.02
C GLU A 295 9.75 2.52 -8.18
N SER A 296 10.34 1.34 -8.36
CA SER A 296 11.80 1.18 -8.58
C SER A 296 12.27 1.78 -9.91
N LEU A 297 11.44 1.73 -10.96
CA LEU A 297 11.71 2.38 -12.24
C LEU A 297 11.60 3.91 -12.14
N GLU A 298 10.59 4.41 -11.43
CA GLU A 298 10.36 5.85 -11.22
C GLU A 298 11.28 6.46 -10.15
N VAL A 299 12.11 5.67 -9.46
CA VAL A 299 13.11 6.14 -8.47
C VAL A 299 14.28 6.88 -9.13
N LYS A 300 14.67 6.53 -10.36
CA LYS A 300 15.90 7.06 -10.98
C LYS A 300 15.54 8.15 -11.98
N LEU A 301 15.39 9.38 -11.48
CA LEU A 301 15.39 10.56 -12.34
C LEU A 301 16.77 10.69 -13.01
N LYS A 302 16.79 11.01 -14.30
CA LYS A 302 18.05 11.38 -14.96
C LYS A 302 18.50 12.71 -14.37
N THR A 303 19.78 12.82 -14.03
CA THR A 303 20.37 14.08 -13.61
C THR A 303 20.35 15.06 -14.78
N ILE A 304 19.91 16.29 -14.54
CA ILE A 304 19.83 17.34 -15.55
C ILE A 304 20.69 18.51 -15.07
N PRO A 305 21.56 19.10 -15.92
CA PRO A 305 22.33 20.27 -15.54
C PRO A 305 21.44 21.45 -15.13
N LEU A 306 21.87 22.22 -14.11
CA LEU A 306 21.19 23.44 -13.67
C LEU A 306 21.11 24.53 -14.77
N THR A 307 22.03 24.50 -15.74
CA THR A 307 22.02 25.43 -16.89
C THR A 307 20.93 25.14 -17.91
N GLN A 308 20.35 23.94 -17.89
CA GLN A 308 19.33 23.54 -18.84
C GLN A 308 17.95 24.06 -18.40
N LYS A 309 17.38 24.98 -19.18
CA LYS A 309 16.07 25.59 -18.89
C LYS A 309 14.93 24.54 -18.85
N ALA A 310 14.86 23.65 -19.84
CA ALA A 310 13.77 22.67 -19.93
C ALA A 310 13.96 21.46 -18.99
N ASP A 311 12.86 20.86 -18.51
CA ASP A 311 12.85 19.67 -17.65
C ASP A 311 13.15 18.35 -18.38
N GLY A 312 13.13 18.32 -19.72
CA GLY A 312 13.41 17.11 -20.50
C GLY A 312 12.41 15.97 -20.29
N LEU A 313 11.24 16.24 -19.71
CA LEU A 313 10.21 15.25 -19.44
C LEU A 313 9.24 15.13 -20.62
N ALA A 314 8.71 13.92 -20.84
CA ALA A 314 7.63 13.74 -21.80
C ALA A 314 6.33 14.39 -21.29
N PRO A 315 5.53 15.03 -22.16
CA PRO A 315 4.26 15.64 -21.76
C PRO A 315 3.34 14.65 -21.07
N ARG A 316 2.73 15.06 -19.95
CA ARG A 316 1.78 14.24 -19.18
C ARG A 316 0.38 14.80 -19.32
N LYS A 317 -0.62 13.93 -19.35
CA LYS A 317 -2.03 14.36 -19.27
C LYS A 317 -2.47 14.39 -17.83
N LEU A 318 -2.93 15.55 -17.37
CA LEU A 318 -3.66 15.69 -16.12
C LEU A 318 -4.93 14.85 -16.19
N ARG A 319 -5.24 14.18 -15.09
CA ARG A 319 -6.40 13.31 -15.00
C ARG A 319 -7.19 13.66 -13.77
N LYS A 320 -8.29 14.40 -13.97
CA LYS A 320 -9.20 14.83 -12.90
C LYS A 320 -9.63 13.65 -12.02
N LYS A 321 -9.35 13.72 -10.72
CA LYS A 321 -9.68 12.75 -9.66
C LYS A 321 -11.17 12.77 -9.28
N SER A 322 -11.97 13.63 -9.90
CA SER A 322 -13.40 13.83 -9.60
C SER A 322 -14.36 13.35 -10.69
N GLY A 323 -13.85 12.96 -11.87
CA GLY A 323 -14.71 12.57 -12.99
C GLY A 323 -15.42 11.23 -12.78
N ILE A 324 -16.62 11.06 -13.37
CA ILE A 324 -17.36 9.78 -13.38
C ILE A 324 -16.48 8.64 -13.90
N THR A 325 -15.66 8.90 -14.92
CA THR A 325 -14.72 7.92 -15.49
C THR A 325 -13.59 7.53 -14.52
N TYR A 326 -13.20 8.41 -13.59
CA TYR A 326 -12.23 8.10 -12.54
C TYR A 326 -12.83 7.11 -11.55
N TRP A 327 -14.02 7.42 -11.03
CA TRP A 327 -14.71 6.57 -10.06
C TRP A 327 -15.15 5.24 -10.64
N ALA A 328 -15.64 5.21 -11.88
CA ALA A 328 -15.96 3.96 -12.57
C ALA A 328 -14.72 3.04 -12.66
N LYS A 329 -13.55 3.59 -12.99
CA LYS A 329 -12.30 2.81 -13.04
C LYS A 329 -11.83 2.36 -11.65
N LYS A 330 -12.08 3.15 -10.61
CA LYS A 330 -11.83 2.77 -9.22
C LYS A 330 -12.73 1.62 -8.78
N ILE A 331 -14.00 1.62 -9.17
CA ILE A 331 -14.95 0.53 -8.87
C ILE A 331 -14.56 -0.75 -9.64
N ILE A 332 -14.22 -0.63 -10.93
CA ILE A 332 -13.76 -1.77 -11.76
C ILE A 332 -12.46 -2.39 -11.21
N TYR A 333 -11.59 -1.59 -10.59
CA TYR A 333 -10.41 -2.09 -9.88
C TYR A 333 -10.78 -3.03 -8.72
N PHE A 334 -12.04 -3.01 -8.28
CA PHE A 334 -12.60 -3.83 -7.22
C PHE A 334 -11.73 -3.86 -5.96
N PRO A 335 -11.54 -2.68 -5.29
CA PRO A 335 -10.75 -2.55 -4.06
C PRO A 335 -11.37 -3.28 -2.88
N ILE A 336 -10.64 -3.36 -1.76
CA ILE A 336 -11.03 -4.11 -0.55
C ILE A 336 -12.44 -3.71 -0.08
N GLY A 337 -12.71 -2.40 0.04
CA GLY A 337 -14.00 -1.91 0.53
C GLY A 337 -15.18 -2.35 -0.32
N GLU A 338 -15.06 -2.31 -1.65
CA GLU A 338 -16.09 -2.74 -2.60
C GLU A 338 -16.32 -4.25 -2.55
N ARG A 339 -15.27 -5.04 -2.30
CA ARG A 339 -15.41 -6.50 -2.11
C ARG A 339 -16.13 -6.84 -0.82
N TRP A 340 -15.80 -6.17 0.26
CA TRP A 340 -16.44 -6.39 1.56
C TRP A 340 -17.90 -5.91 1.55
N LEU A 341 -18.16 -4.81 0.85
CA LEU A 341 -19.53 -4.37 0.54
C LEU A 341 -20.31 -5.45 -0.20
N LEU A 342 -19.71 -6.05 -1.25
CA LEU A 342 -20.34 -7.16 -1.96
C LEU A 342 -20.57 -8.37 -1.06
N ILE A 343 -19.59 -8.78 -0.25
CA ILE A 343 -19.72 -9.95 0.64
C ILE A 343 -20.85 -9.72 1.65
N SER A 344 -20.89 -8.56 2.30
CA SER A 344 -21.90 -8.23 3.30
C SER A 344 -23.31 -8.09 2.70
N ILE A 345 -23.53 -7.13 1.79
CA ILE A 345 -24.84 -6.87 1.20
C ILE A 345 -25.29 -8.06 0.35
N GLY A 346 -24.38 -8.66 -0.41
CA GLY A 346 -24.68 -9.83 -1.23
C GLY A 346 -25.18 -11.01 -0.40
N ALA A 347 -24.53 -11.29 0.74
CA ALA A 347 -24.94 -12.40 1.59
C ALA A 347 -26.36 -12.19 2.15
N VAL A 348 -26.69 -10.97 2.54
CA VAL A 348 -28.02 -10.63 3.07
C VAL A 348 -29.10 -10.71 1.99
N LEU A 349 -28.84 -10.15 0.81
CA LEU A 349 -29.86 -10.03 -0.23
C LEU A 349 -30.01 -11.27 -1.10
N PHE A 350 -28.91 -11.99 -1.34
CA PHE A 350 -28.85 -13.04 -2.36
C PHE A 350 -28.29 -14.37 -1.83
N GLY A 351 -27.86 -14.42 -0.58
CA GLY A 351 -27.28 -15.60 0.06
C GLY A 351 -25.84 -15.90 -0.39
N ALA A 352 -25.26 -16.94 0.21
CA ALA A 352 -23.84 -17.28 0.05
C ALA A 352 -23.45 -17.62 -1.40
N GLN A 353 -24.22 -18.44 -2.11
CA GLN A 353 -23.85 -18.92 -3.45
C GLN A 353 -23.76 -17.77 -4.46
N VAL A 354 -24.81 -16.95 -4.56
CA VAL A 354 -24.82 -15.81 -5.50
C VAL A 354 -23.69 -14.84 -5.16
N THR A 355 -23.47 -14.56 -3.87
CA THR A 355 -22.38 -13.71 -3.41
C THR A 355 -21.01 -14.19 -3.88
N LEU A 356 -20.71 -15.49 -3.71
CA LEU A 356 -19.42 -16.06 -4.13
C LEU A 356 -19.28 -16.05 -5.66
N VAL A 357 -20.34 -16.39 -6.41
CA VAL A 357 -20.32 -16.31 -7.88
C VAL A 357 -20.06 -14.88 -8.37
N THR A 358 -20.76 -13.89 -7.79
CA THR A 358 -20.55 -12.49 -8.13
C THR A 358 -19.16 -12.01 -7.75
N LEU A 359 -18.62 -12.45 -6.61
CA LEU A 359 -17.26 -12.12 -6.17
C LEU A 359 -16.21 -12.65 -7.14
N ILE A 360 -16.38 -13.87 -7.65
CA ILE A 360 -15.52 -14.46 -8.67
C ILE A 360 -15.65 -13.70 -10.00
N GLY A 361 -16.88 -13.48 -10.46
CA GLY A 361 -17.15 -12.82 -11.75
C GLY A 361 -16.56 -11.40 -11.80
N LEU A 362 -16.84 -10.57 -10.80
CA LEU A 362 -16.29 -9.22 -10.69
C LEU A 362 -14.78 -9.24 -10.42
N GLY A 363 -14.30 -10.19 -9.62
CA GLY A 363 -12.87 -10.38 -9.38
C GLY A 363 -12.10 -10.70 -10.66
N PHE A 364 -12.65 -11.56 -11.52
CA PHE A 364 -12.03 -11.96 -12.78
C PHE A 364 -12.05 -10.83 -13.81
N LEU A 365 -13.18 -10.12 -13.92
CA LEU A 365 -13.27 -8.90 -14.73
C LEU A 365 -12.23 -7.88 -14.31
N SER A 366 -12.09 -7.67 -13.00
CA SER A 366 -11.11 -6.75 -12.42
C SER A 366 -9.67 -7.18 -12.71
N LEU A 367 -9.34 -8.46 -12.46
CA LEU A 367 -8.03 -9.03 -12.76
C LEU A 367 -7.66 -8.84 -14.23
N THR A 368 -8.59 -9.12 -15.14
CA THR A 368 -8.40 -8.99 -16.59
C THR A 368 -8.14 -7.54 -16.98
N TYR A 369 -9.00 -6.62 -16.53
CA TYR A 369 -8.85 -5.18 -16.75
C TYR A 369 -7.49 -4.66 -16.27
N VAL A 370 -7.10 -5.02 -15.05
CA VAL A 370 -5.86 -4.56 -14.43
C VAL A 370 -4.63 -5.17 -15.12
N LYS A 371 -4.62 -6.50 -15.36
CA LYS A 371 -3.50 -7.17 -16.03
C LYS A 371 -3.27 -6.63 -17.44
N LEU A 372 -4.33 -6.48 -18.25
CA LEU A 372 -4.21 -5.90 -19.60
C LEU A 372 -3.62 -4.49 -19.54
N GLY A 373 -4.16 -3.62 -18.68
CA GLY A 373 -3.65 -2.26 -18.54
C GLY A 373 -2.19 -2.19 -18.08
N ARG A 374 -1.75 -3.15 -17.26
CA ARG A 374 -0.35 -3.25 -16.80
C ARG A 374 0.59 -3.82 -17.84
N VAL A 375 0.18 -4.85 -18.57
CA VAL A 375 0.93 -5.40 -19.71
C VAL A 375 1.19 -4.28 -20.74
N LEU A 376 0.16 -3.52 -21.11
CA LEU A 376 0.28 -2.39 -22.03
C LEU A 376 1.27 -1.32 -21.54
N ARG A 377 1.30 -1.02 -20.24
CA ARG A 377 2.28 -0.09 -19.65
C ARG A 377 3.69 -0.66 -19.62
N SER A 378 3.80 -1.95 -19.37
CA SER A 378 5.08 -2.66 -19.24
C SER A 378 5.82 -2.74 -20.58
N TYR A 379 5.14 -2.67 -21.72
CA TYR A 379 5.82 -2.58 -23.02
C TYR A 379 6.78 -1.39 -23.12
N LYS A 380 6.54 -0.32 -22.36
CA LYS A 380 7.41 0.86 -22.29
C LYS A 380 8.62 0.68 -21.36
N TRP A 381 8.60 -0.36 -20.52
CA TRP A 381 9.70 -0.71 -19.64
C TRP A 381 10.63 -1.62 -20.43
N GLY A 382 11.86 -1.18 -20.72
CA GLY A 382 12.83 -2.02 -21.44
C GLY A 382 13.14 -3.33 -20.70
N ASP A 383 13.76 -4.28 -21.38
CA ASP A 383 14.24 -5.52 -20.77
C ASP A 383 15.61 -5.27 -20.14
N ASN A 384 15.64 -4.89 -18.87
CA ASN A 384 16.79 -4.89 -17.94
C ASN A 384 16.41 -4.14 -16.66
N ILE A 385 15.29 -4.52 -16.06
CA ILE A 385 14.83 -3.85 -14.83
C ILE A 385 15.74 -4.29 -13.69
N LYS A 386 16.46 -3.34 -13.09
CA LYS A 386 17.31 -3.56 -11.92
C LYS A 386 16.47 -3.46 -10.64
N ASP A 387 17.00 -3.98 -9.54
CA ASP A 387 16.41 -3.88 -8.19
C ASP A 387 15.08 -4.65 -8.00
N CYS A 388 14.80 -5.66 -8.84
CA CYS A 388 13.62 -6.53 -8.76
C CYS A 388 13.78 -7.81 -7.92
N ASN A 389 14.89 -7.93 -7.17
CA ASN A 389 15.20 -9.14 -6.39
C ASN A 389 14.08 -9.54 -5.41
N PHE A 390 13.23 -8.60 -4.98
CA PHE A 390 12.09 -8.89 -4.10
C PHE A 390 11.08 -9.86 -4.75
N ILE A 391 10.94 -9.85 -6.08
CA ILE A 391 10.08 -10.81 -6.82
C ILE A 391 10.71 -12.21 -6.78
N ASP A 392 12.02 -12.30 -7.08
CA ASP A 392 12.73 -13.59 -7.08
C ASP A 392 12.71 -14.22 -5.68
N GLN A 393 12.81 -13.39 -4.63
CA GLN A 393 12.71 -13.83 -3.24
C GLN A 393 11.32 -14.37 -2.87
N GLN A 394 10.26 -14.05 -3.63
CA GLN A 394 8.94 -14.67 -3.46
C GLN A 394 8.83 -16.03 -4.16
N GLY A 395 9.73 -16.35 -5.10
CA GLY A 395 9.68 -17.54 -5.92
C GLY A 395 9.59 -18.85 -5.11
N ASP A 396 10.13 -18.87 -3.89
CA ASP A 396 10.07 -20.01 -2.96
C ASP A 396 10.48 -21.37 -3.58
N LEU A 397 11.18 -21.41 -4.72
CA LEU A 397 11.56 -22.64 -5.40
C LEU A 397 12.79 -23.34 -4.78
N GLY A 398 13.43 -22.72 -3.79
CA GLY A 398 14.66 -23.23 -3.15
C GLY A 398 15.95 -22.93 -3.93
N PHE A 399 15.84 -22.38 -5.14
CA PHE A 399 16.98 -21.95 -5.97
C PHE A 399 16.98 -20.43 -6.13
N ASN A 400 18.16 -19.79 -6.11
CA ASN A 400 18.34 -18.36 -6.38
C ASN A 400 18.23 -18.04 -7.88
N LEU A 401 17.13 -18.45 -8.48
CA LEU A 401 16.87 -18.19 -9.88
C LEU A 401 16.41 -16.75 -10.06
N LYS A 402 17.07 -16.02 -10.96
CA LYS A 402 16.75 -14.63 -11.29
C LYS A 402 15.88 -14.61 -12.53
N PHE A 403 14.60 -14.35 -12.36
CA PHE A 403 13.63 -14.31 -13.46
C PHE A 403 12.92 -12.96 -13.56
N SER A 404 13.10 -12.09 -12.57
CA SER A 404 12.34 -10.83 -12.45
C SER A 404 12.83 -9.68 -13.34
N ASN A 405 14.03 -9.80 -13.93
CA ASN A 405 14.72 -8.69 -14.62
C ASN A 405 14.23 -8.38 -16.05
N PHE A 406 12.95 -8.64 -16.35
CA PHE A 406 12.35 -8.30 -17.64
C PHE A 406 11.02 -7.58 -17.44
N ARG A 407 10.50 -6.97 -18.51
CA ARG A 407 9.38 -6.03 -18.43
C ARG A 407 8.07 -6.60 -17.85
N PHE A 408 7.85 -7.92 -17.94
CA PHE A 408 6.68 -8.59 -17.36
C PHE A 408 7.00 -9.42 -16.10
N GLY A 409 8.19 -9.26 -15.52
CA GLY A 409 8.63 -10.01 -14.33
C GLY A 409 7.70 -9.87 -13.12
N TRP A 410 7.03 -8.71 -12.99
CA TRP A 410 6.01 -8.46 -11.96
C TRP A 410 4.83 -9.44 -11.96
N GLY A 411 4.60 -10.16 -13.07
CA GLY A 411 3.53 -11.16 -13.15
C GLY A 411 3.92 -12.54 -12.64
N LEU A 412 5.23 -12.84 -12.55
CA LEU A 412 5.74 -14.20 -12.34
C LEU A 412 5.36 -14.78 -10.97
N SER A 413 5.46 -13.99 -9.90
CA SER A 413 5.10 -14.44 -8.54
C SER A 413 3.66 -14.97 -8.53
N SER A 414 2.71 -14.17 -9.02
CA SER A 414 1.29 -14.50 -9.08
C SER A 414 1.00 -15.72 -9.96
N LEU A 415 1.76 -15.90 -11.06
CA LEU A 415 1.65 -17.04 -11.94
C LEU A 415 2.14 -18.33 -11.27
N PHE A 416 3.30 -18.29 -10.62
CA PHE A 416 3.83 -19.45 -9.88
C PHE A 416 2.91 -19.86 -8.74
N ARG A 417 2.26 -18.91 -8.06
CA ARG A 417 1.26 -19.21 -7.04
C ARG A 417 0.00 -19.85 -7.61
N LEU A 418 -0.46 -19.38 -8.77
CA LEU A 418 -1.58 -20.02 -9.45
C LEU A 418 -1.25 -21.48 -9.82
N ILE A 419 -0.05 -21.72 -10.35
CA ILE A 419 0.42 -23.08 -10.66
C ILE A 419 0.48 -23.94 -9.38
N GLU A 420 1.03 -23.42 -8.28
CA GLU A 420 1.06 -24.11 -6.98
C GLU A 420 -0.35 -24.51 -6.51
N PHE A 421 -1.32 -23.59 -6.55
CA PHE A 421 -2.68 -23.90 -6.15
C PHE A 421 -3.36 -24.93 -7.05
N VAL A 422 -3.07 -24.93 -8.36
CA VAL A 422 -3.56 -25.95 -9.30
C VAL A 422 -2.92 -27.30 -9.00
N LEU A 423 -1.61 -27.36 -8.76
CA LEU A 423 -0.90 -28.60 -8.39
C LEU A 423 -1.43 -29.19 -7.07
N ILE A 424 -1.65 -28.34 -6.05
CA ILE A 424 -2.25 -28.77 -4.78
C ILE A 424 -3.66 -29.29 -5.03
N SER A 425 -4.48 -28.59 -5.83
CA SER A 425 -5.83 -29.06 -6.15
C SER A 425 -5.80 -30.40 -6.90
N ALA A 426 -4.83 -30.62 -7.77
CA ALA A 426 -4.64 -31.88 -8.49
C ALA A 426 -4.26 -33.04 -7.56
N ILE A 427 -3.44 -32.81 -6.52
CA ILE A 427 -3.13 -33.82 -5.48
C ILE A 427 -4.41 -34.30 -4.79
N PHE A 428 -5.39 -33.41 -4.63
CA PHE A 428 -6.70 -33.74 -4.07
C PHE A 428 -7.71 -34.22 -5.12
N ASN A 429 -7.27 -34.55 -6.34
CA ASN A 429 -8.12 -34.93 -7.47
C ASN A 429 -9.23 -33.91 -7.77
N PHE A 430 -8.99 -32.63 -7.49
CA PHE A 430 -9.97 -31.56 -7.58
C PHE A 430 -11.23 -31.79 -6.71
N ASP A 431 -11.12 -32.55 -5.61
CA ASP A 431 -12.17 -32.68 -4.60
C ASP A 431 -12.19 -31.44 -3.68
N PHE A 432 -12.97 -30.44 -4.09
CA PHE A 432 -13.11 -29.18 -3.36
C PHE A 432 -14.00 -29.34 -2.14
N ARG A 433 -13.39 -29.66 -1.00
CA ARG A 433 -14.02 -29.65 0.34
C ARG A 433 -13.43 -28.56 1.23
N SER A 434 -14.02 -28.38 2.41
CA SER A 434 -13.56 -27.49 3.47
C SER A 434 -12.06 -27.66 3.79
N ASN A 435 -11.56 -28.89 3.79
CA ASN A 435 -10.16 -29.17 4.09
C ASN A 435 -9.21 -28.60 3.01
N LEU A 436 -9.54 -28.77 1.73
CA LEU A 436 -8.75 -28.20 0.63
C LEU A 436 -8.78 -26.68 0.67
N PHE A 437 -9.95 -26.09 0.93
CA PHE A 437 -10.08 -24.65 1.14
C PHE A 437 -9.18 -24.16 2.28
N LEU A 438 -9.20 -24.83 3.44
CA LEU A 438 -8.39 -24.44 4.60
C LEU A 438 -6.88 -24.54 4.30
N LEU A 439 -6.45 -25.59 3.59
CA LEU A 439 -5.06 -25.75 3.18
C LEU A 439 -4.61 -24.62 2.25
N ILE A 440 -5.40 -24.34 1.21
CA ILE A 440 -5.12 -23.25 0.26
C ILE A 440 -5.15 -21.90 0.97
N PHE A 441 -6.08 -21.70 1.92
CA PHE A 441 -6.14 -20.51 2.76
C PHE A 441 -4.84 -20.28 3.52
N VAL A 442 -4.36 -21.27 4.27
CA VAL A 442 -3.12 -21.10 5.05
C VAL A 442 -1.90 -20.87 4.14
N ILE A 443 -1.83 -21.56 2.99
CA ILE A 443 -0.76 -21.36 2.01
C ILE A 443 -0.83 -19.96 1.37
N ALA A 444 -2.03 -19.46 1.06
CA ALA A 444 -2.21 -18.09 0.58
C ALA A 444 -1.70 -17.06 1.60
N ILE A 445 -2.04 -17.24 2.89
CA ILE A 445 -1.55 -16.38 3.97
C ILE A 445 -0.02 -16.43 4.08
N TYR A 446 0.59 -17.62 3.95
CA TYR A 446 2.04 -17.75 3.89
C TYR A 446 2.65 -16.89 2.77
N HIS A 447 2.04 -16.89 1.57
CA HIS A 447 2.53 -16.08 0.45
C HIS A 447 2.37 -14.58 0.66
N TYR A 448 1.29 -14.15 1.34
CA TYR A 448 1.16 -12.76 1.76
C TYR A 448 2.29 -12.35 2.71
N VAL A 449 2.61 -13.18 3.70
CA VAL A 449 3.75 -12.90 4.59
C VAL A 449 5.06 -12.85 3.81
N ASN A 450 5.28 -13.76 2.85
CA ASN A 450 6.50 -13.76 2.04
C ASN A 450 6.62 -12.52 1.13
N LEU A 451 5.51 -12.07 0.54
CA LEU A 451 5.42 -10.82 -0.21
C LEU A 451 5.84 -9.64 0.67
N TYR A 452 5.23 -9.48 1.85
CA TYR A 452 5.57 -8.37 2.76
C TYR A 452 7.01 -8.45 3.28
N ASP A 453 7.52 -9.65 3.60
CA ASP A 453 8.93 -9.86 3.96
C ASP A 453 9.85 -9.38 2.81
N SER A 454 9.49 -9.67 1.56
CA SER A 454 10.28 -9.29 0.38
C SER A 454 10.29 -7.78 0.13
N LEU A 455 9.14 -7.12 0.25
CA LEU A 455 9.02 -5.68 0.10
C LEU A 455 9.79 -4.91 1.19
N ASN A 456 9.86 -5.47 2.39
CA ASN A 456 10.65 -4.93 3.51
C ASN A 456 12.13 -5.35 3.50
N LYS A 457 12.61 -5.94 2.39
CA LYS A 457 14.01 -6.36 2.18
C LYS A 457 14.54 -7.30 3.27
N ILE A 458 13.68 -8.16 3.82
CA ILE A 458 14.09 -9.17 4.82
C ILE A 458 14.82 -10.31 4.08
N PRO A 459 16.03 -10.73 4.48
CA PRO A 459 16.80 -11.71 3.72
C PRO A 459 16.15 -13.10 3.72
N PRO A 460 16.29 -13.89 2.63
CA PRO A 460 15.74 -15.25 2.53
C PRO A 460 16.20 -16.23 3.61
N THR A 461 17.42 -16.05 4.14
CA THR A 461 17.98 -16.92 5.20
C THR A 461 17.17 -16.84 6.49
N GLN A 462 16.59 -15.67 6.81
CA GLN A 462 15.67 -15.52 7.93
C GLN A 462 14.31 -16.17 7.65
N ARG A 463 14.04 -16.64 6.42
CA ARG A 463 12.78 -17.30 5.98
C ARG A 463 12.85 -18.83 5.98
N PHE A 464 14.00 -19.42 6.35
CA PHE A 464 14.36 -20.84 6.21
C PHE A 464 13.38 -21.84 6.86
N LEU A 465 12.62 -21.43 7.88
CA LEU A 465 11.63 -22.30 8.55
C LEU A 465 10.28 -22.41 7.82
N GLY A 466 10.15 -21.87 6.61
CA GLY A 466 8.88 -21.80 5.86
C GLY A 466 8.50 -23.01 5.02
N LEU A 467 9.38 -24.00 4.85
CA LEU A 467 9.35 -25.01 3.78
C LEU A 467 9.15 -24.37 2.39
N TYR A 468 10.18 -24.36 1.55
CA TYR A 468 10.05 -23.93 0.15
C TYR A 468 8.93 -24.69 -0.58
N LEU A 469 8.46 -24.19 -1.73
CA LEU A 469 7.41 -24.82 -2.54
C LEU A 469 7.59 -26.35 -2.66
N PRO A 470 8.79 -26.87 -3.02
CA PRO A 470 8.99 -28.32 -3.11
C PRO A 470 8.78 -29.02 -1.77
N GLY A 471 9.22 -28.42 -0.66
CA GLY A 471 9.04 -28.96 0.69
C GLY A 471 7.57 -29.00 1.14
N ARG A 472 6.77 -27.98 0.83
CA ARG A 472 5.33 -27.98 1.13
C ARG A 472 4.58 -28.99 0.28
N VAL A 473 4.84 -29.01 -1.03
CA VAL A 473 4.20 -29.96 -1.95
C VAL A 473 4.57 -31.40 -1.57
N LEU A 474 5.84 -31.66 -1.24
CA LEU A 474 6.29 -32.97 -0.77
C LEU A 474 5.65 -33.35 0.56
N LEU A 475 5.59 -32.43 1.54
CA LEU A 475 4.91 -32.66 2.82
C LEU A 475 3.45 -33.04 2.59
N ILE A 476 2.72 -32.26 1.78
CA ILE A 476 1.32 -32.51 1.46
C ILE A 476 1.16 -33.85 0.75
N LEU A 477 2.01 -34.15 -0.23
CA LEU A 477 1.97 -35.39 -1.01
C LEU A 477 2.23 -36.62 -0.13
N ILE A 478 3.29 -36.60 0.68
CA ILE A 478 3.59 -37.68 1.64
C ILE A 478 2.39 -37.89 2.54
N VAL A 479 1.84 -36.81 3.08
CA VAL A 479 0.76 -36.89 4.05
C VAL A 479 -0.54 -37.40 3.44
N VAL A 480 -0.90 -36.94 2.24
CA VAL A 480 -2.08 -37.43 1.51
C VAL A 480 -1.91 -38.89 1.10
N MET A 481 -0.72 -39.30 0.66
CA MET A 481 -0.46 -40.70 0.25
C MET A 481 -0.36 -41.66 1.44
N THR A 482 0.12 -41.22 2.61
CA THR A 482 0.32 -42.08 3.78
C THR A 482 -0.89 -42.16 4.71
N LEU A 483 -1.65 -41.07 4.87
CA LEU A 483 -2.74 -40.97 5.84
C LEU A 483 -4.11 -40.72 5.19
N GLY A 484 -4.15 -40.57 3.87
CA GLY A 484 -5.34 -40.15 3.13
C GLY A 484 -5.69 -38.67 3.37
N ALA A 485 -6.64 -38.13 2.60
CA ALA A 485 -7.16 -36.76 2.77
C ALA A 485 -8.05 -36.60 4.02
N GLN A 486 -7.65 -37.18 5.16
CA GLN A 486 -8.38 -37.13 6.42
C GLN A 486 -8.33 -35.72 7.05
N SER A 487 -9.46 -35.28 7.61
CA SER A 487 -9.61 -33.92 8.17
C SER A 487 -8.63 -33.60 9.31
N ARG A 488 -8.32 -34.57 10.17
CA ARG A 488 -7.40 -34.39 11.31
C ARG A 488 -5.98 -34.04 10.87
N VAL A 489 -5.54 -34.66 9.78
CA VAL A 489 -4.18 -34.53 9.27
C VAL A 489 -3.98 -33.19 8.57
N ILE A 490 -4.97 -32.75 7.79
CA ILE A 490 -4.96 -31.44 7.14
C ILE A 490 -5.02 -30.32 8.19
N SER A 491 -5.77 -30.53 9.27
CA SER A 491 -5.81 -29.60 10.40
C SER A 491 -4.43 -29.44 11.06
N TRP A 492 -3.67 -30.53 11.22
CA TRP A 492 -2.29 -30.49 11.72
C TRP A 492 -1.34 -29.71 10.80
N ILE A 493 -1.39 -29.95 9.49
CA ILE A 493 -0.59 -29.18 8.51
C ILE A 493 -0.95 -27.70 8.59
N CYS A 494 -2.24 -27.38 8.64
CA CYS A 494 -2.71 -26.00 8.73
C CYS A 494 -2.26 -25.34 10.03
N ALA A 495 -2.33 -26.04 11.16
CA ALA A 495 -1.84 -25.55 12.46
C ALA A 495 -0.33 -25.32 12.43
N TYR A 496 0.45 -26.26 11.89
CA TYR A 496 1.89 -26.11 11.74
C TYR A 496 2.25 -24.90 10.88
N LEU A 497 1.68 -24.79 9.67
CA LEU A 497 1.91 -23.66 8.77
C LEU A 497 1.44 -22.34 9.39
N GLY A 498 0.32 -22.35 10.12
CA GLY A 498 -0.18 -21.20 10.88
C GLY A 498 0.77 -20.74 11.97
N LEU A 499 1.32 -21.67 12.77
CA LEU A 499 2.34 -21.38 13.77
C LEU A 499 3.61 -20.79 13.14
N VAL A 500 4.04 -21.34 11.99
CA VAL A 500 5.15 -20.77 11.22
C VAL A 500 4.82 -19.34 10.80
N ILE A 501 3.66 -19.07 10.21
CA ILE A 501 3.23 -17.72 9.80
C ILE A 501 3.28 -16.73 10.98
N ILE A 502 2.70 -17.09 12.12
CA ILE A 502 2.64 -16.25 13.32
C ILE A 502 4.03 -16.00 13.89
N TRP A 503 4.83 -17.06 14.08
CA TRP A 503 6.19 -16.95 14.60
C TRP A 503 7.09 -16.11 13.69
N ARG A 504 6.95 -16.28 12.36
CA ARG A 504 7.69 -15.48 11.38
C ARG A 504 7.28 -14.01 11.45
N GLY A 505 5.99 -13.72 11.44
CA GLY A 505 5.46 -12.36 11.45
C GLY A 505 5.79 -11.56 12.71
N GLY A 506 5.51 -12.14 13.88
CA GLY A 506 5.65 -11.45 15.18
C GLY A 506 7.09 -11.20 15.63
N ARG A 507 8.04 -12.08 15.29
CA ARG A 507 9.42 -12.00 15.81
C ARG A 507 10.33 -11.04 15.02
N ARG A 508 10.01 -10.75 13.75
CA ARG A 508 10.90 -10.02 12.82
C ARG A 508 10.70 -8.52 12.81
N LEU A 509 9.46 -8.08 13.05
CA LEU A 509 9.08 -6.67 12.99
C LEU A 509 9.06 -6.01 14.37
N SER A 510 9.12 -6.79 15.45
CA SER A 510 9.35 -6.28 16.81
C SER A 510 10.84 -6.03 17.12
N THR A 511 11.76 -6.63 16.35
CA THR A 511 13.21 -6.57 16.61
C THR A 511 13.96 -5.52 15.77
N ARG A 512 13.33 -4.99 14.73
CA ARG A 512 13.82 -3.79 14.01
C ARG A 512 12.97 -2.62 14.45
N GLY A 513 13.55 -1.68 15.20
CA GLY A 513 12.90 -0.43 15.57
C GLY A 513 12.34 0.32 14.35
N ASN A 514 11.43 1.25 14.62
CA ASN A 514 10.66 2.02 13.61
C ASN A 514 11.51 2.50 12.43
#